data_AF-A0A6G0XS91-F1
#
_entry.id   AF-A0A6G0XS91-F1
#
_cell.length_a   1.000
_cell.length_b   1.000
_cell.length_c   1.000
_cell.angle_alpha   90.00
_cell.angle_beta   90.00
_cell.angle_gamma   90.00
#
_symmetry.space_group_name_H-M   'P 1'
#
loop_
_entity.id
_entity.type
_entity.pdbx_description
1 polymer ?
#
loop_
_entity_poly.entity_id
_entity_poly.type
_entity_poly.pdbx_seq_one_letter_code
_entity_poly.pdbx_strand_id
1 'polypeptide(L)'
;MARFFPFLLVLLLLMHLVMVVYLTFVVTALFLATSADIAAVNLLAPKFTIPLHVVIACLFVAAFASAVLSYKRRFSRATPANPPTEDTTESRWNDALIAFMNFHQIGCQSYQAFVMFDGLTPTLFIHNHRVKTALANVEDAVFCAVICGGHPLFSITKDVFKYVSIDPAMANDNAWATEAILTARMLVPTSVFDLLAKLVMYITTLYSLRHAMLDLCDACRTDPTKYSSDPSRRRRRFLKVNAFLCGAWGVVFSGLIIQAVGFRIACPSYCFTHSYPMLDLSCHCIYTHVNCAQLGIGNPIPLLSTDKIGTSLFYLEMSRCPFLRDGLAKETLAPFEQLNQIALLFSDMETWNGPLPSTINGVDIRYSNLRSIPNVFLQEIPDALATIQIEVCPLGQIPESVFEHWSHIDKLELINVSLTSVPSGLLSMENLQYANLRVNHLDQIPWSLAQSDVTMDLSGNPIPATTEVMDASLLASRQVIVDGTRCVIRPK
;
A
#
# COMPACT_ATOMS: atom_id res chain seq x y z
N MET A 1 25.02 -32.09 12.41
CA MET A 1 24.46 -30.86 13.03
C MET A 1 25.55 -29.82 13.31
N ALA A 2 26.63 -30.14 14.03
CA ALA A 2 27.71 -29.18 14.35
C ALA A 2 28.32 -28.42 13.15
N ARG A 3 28.43 -29.06 11.96
CA ARG A 3 28.90 -28.40 10.72
C ARG A 3 27.90 -27.42 10.10
N PHE A 4 26.60 -27.66 10.25
CA PHE A 4 25.52 -26.83 9.67
C PHE A 4 24.96 -25.79 10.63
N PHE A 5 25.20 -25.98 11.93
CA PHE A 5 24.78 -25.05 12.98
C PHE A 5 25.17 -23.58 12.72
N PRO A 6 26.43 -23.22 12.39
CA PRO A 6 26.78 -21.82 12.15
C PRO A 6 26.03 -21.23 10.96
N PHE A 7 25.80 -22.02 9.91
CA PHE A 7 25.03 -21.60 8.74
C PHE A 7 23.55 -21.33 9.09
N LEU A 8 22.89 -22.25 9.79
CA LEU A 8 21.49 -22.11 10.19
C LEU A 8 21.29 -20.94 11.16
N LEU A 9 22.25 -20.71 12.06
CA LEU A 9 22.23 -19.57 12.97
C LEU A 9 22.37 -18.24 12.21
N VAL A 10 23.30 -18.15 11.26
CA VAL A 10 23.45 -16.97 10.40
C VAL A 10 22.19 -16.72 9.59
N LEU A 11 21.56 -17.77 9.06
CA LEU A 11 20.28 -17.67 8.36
C LEU A 11 19.17 -17.10 9.25
N LEU A 12 19.00 -17.60 10.48
CA LEU A 12 18.00 -17.08 11.42
C LEU A 12 18.28 -15.62 11.83
N LEU A 13 19.55 -15.25 12.00
CA LEU A 13 19.95 -13.86 12.27
C LEU A 13 19.67 -12.96 11.07
N LEU A 14 19.91 -13.44 9.85
CA LEU A 14 19.57 -12.74 8.62
C LEU A 14 18.05 -12.53 8.51
N MET A 15 17.24 -13.53 8.83
CA MET A 15 15.78 -13.39 8.82
C MET A 15 15.26 -12.38 9.85
N HIS A 16 15.85 -12.33 11.06
CA HIS A 16 15.56 -11.26 12.01
C HIS A 16 15.93 -9.89 11.45
N LEU A 17 17.10 -9.77 10.82
CA LEU A 17 17.55 -8.53 10.22
C LEU A 17 16.60 -8.07 9.10
N VAL A 18 16.14 -8.98 8.24
CA VAL A 18 15.14 -8.69 7.19
C VAL A 18 13.86 -8.11 7.80
N MET A 19 13.33 -8.73 8.86
CA MET A 19 12.13 -8.23 9.55
C MET A 19 12.35 -6.85 10.20
N VAL A 20 13.52 -6.62 10.80
CA VAL A 20 13.88 -5.31 11.36
C VAL A 20 13.95 -4.25 10.25
N VAL A 21 14.66 -4.53 9.16
CA VAL A 21 14.78 -3.60 8.02
C VAL A 21 13.40 -3.29 7.44
N TYR A 22 12.57 -4.32 7.22
CA TYR A 22 11.22 -4.15 6.71
C TYR A 22 10.34 -3.28 7.62
N LEU A 23 10.27 -3.60 8.93
CA LEU A 23 9.44 -2.84 9.87
C LEU A 23 9.95 -1.41 10.07
N THR A 24 11.27 -1.20 10.08
CA THR A 24 11.86 0.14 10.11
C THR A 24 11.48 0.93 8.86
N PHE A 25 11.57 0.31 7.67
CA PHE A 25 11.13 0.94 6.42
C PHE A 25 9.66 1.37 6.50
N VAL A 26 8.75 0.47 6.90
CA VAL A 26 7.31 0.78 7.02
C VAL A 26 7.07 1.93 8.00
N VAL A 27 7.71 1.90 9.17
CA VAL A 27 7.59 2.97 10.17
C VAL A 27 8.10 4.30 9.62
N THR A 28 9.28 4.32 8.98
CA THR A 28 9.83 5.55 8.39
C THR A 28 8.94 6.08 7.26
N ALA A 29 8.44 5.23 6.39
CA ALA A 29 7.52 5.63 5.33
C ALA A 29 6.25 6.26 5.90
N LEU A 30 5.67 5.67 6.94
CA LEU A 30 4.47 6.22 7.61
C LEU A 30 4.74 7.54 8.34
N PHE A 31 5.95 7.77 8.86
CA PHE A 31 6.32 9.05 9.47
C PHE A 31 6.57 10.17 8.46
N LEU A 32 6.97 9.81 7.23
CA LEU A 32 7.22 10.76 6.14
C LEU A 32 5.99 10.98 5.24
N ALA A 33 4.95 10.16 5.38
CA ALA A 33 3.74 10.23 4.58
C ALA A 33 2.96 11.52 4.85
N THR A 34 2.56 12.19 3.77
CA THR A 34 1.62 13.33 3.81
C THR A 34 0.19 12.83 4.05
N SER A 35 -0.75 13.75 4.33
CA SER A 35 -2.17 13.38 4.43
C SER A 35 -2.70 12.81 3.11
N ALA A 36 -2.24 13.35 1.98
CA ALA A 36 -2.58 12.85 0.66
C ALA A 36 -2.08 11.41 0.46
N ASP A 37 -0.84 11.10 0.89
CA ASP A 37 -0.30 9.75 0.83
C ASP A 37 -1.13 8.78 1.70
N ILE A 38 -1.46 9.21 2.92
CA ILE A 38 -2.27 8.44 3.89
C ILE A 38 -3.66 8.13 3.32
N ALA A 39 -4.29 9.10 2.66
CA ALA A 39 -5.59 8.95 2.00
C ALA A 39 -5.48 8.02 0.78
N ALA A 40 -4.45 8.19 -0.06
CA ALA A 40 -4.22 7.36 -1.24
C ALA A 40 -4.01 5.87 -0.89
N VAL A 41 -3.34 5.57 0.23
CA VAL A 41 -3.16 4.19 0.71
C VAL A 41 -4.27 3.70 1.63
N ASN A 42 -5.30 4.52 1.90
CA ASN A 42 -6.41 4.18 2.78
C ASN A 42 -5.95 3.61 4.14
N LEU A 43 -4.99 4.29 4.79
CA LEU A 43 -4.40 3.82 6.03
C LEU A 43 -5.42 3.83 7.18
N LEU A 44 -5.63 2.68 7.81
CA LEU A 44 -6.53 2.57 8.96
C LEU A 44 -5.95 3.30 10.17
N ALA A 45 -6.73 4.22 10.74
CA ALA A 45 -6.49 4.87 12.04
C ALA A 45 -5.00 5.24 12.28
N PRO A 46 -4.42 6.19 11.51
CA PRO A 46 -2.98 6.46 11.51
C PRO A 46 -2.40 6.72 12.91
N LYS A 47 -3.14 7.46 13.75
CA LYS A 47 -2.77 7.81 15.14
C LYS A 47 -2.56 6.58 16.04
N PHE A 48 -3.22 5.45 15.73
CA PHE A 48 -3.08 4.20 16.48
C PHE A 48 -2.12 3.22 15.80
N THR A 49 -2.23 3.11 14.48
CA THR A 49 -1.46 2.15 13.68
C THR A 49 0.04 2.43 13.70
N ILE A 50 0.45 3.70 13.63
CA ILE A 50 1.88 4.07 13.60
C ILE A 50 2.58 3.67 14.91
N PRO A 51 2.10 4.07 16.11
CA PRO A 51 2.70 3.62 17.38
C PRO A 51 2.76 2.11 17.52
N LEU A 52 1.74 1.39 17.04
CA LEU A 52 1.69 -0.06 17.12
C LEU A 52 2.80 -0.73 16.28
N HIS A 53 3.04 -0.24 15.06
CA HIS A 53 4.15 -0.71 14.22
C HIS A 53 5.52 -0.39 14.85
N VAL A 54 5.66 0.77 15.51
CA VAL A 54 6.87 1.13 16.26
C VAL A 54 7.14 0.12 17.39
N VAL A 55 6.12 -0.23 18.17
CA VAL A 55 6.26 -1.22 19.26
C VAL A 55 6.74 -2.57 18.71
N ILE A 56 6.17 -3.03 17.61
CA ILE A 56 6.54 -4.31 16.98
C ILE A 56 7.98 -4.26 16.46
N ALA A 57 8.38 -3.17 15.80
CA ALA A 57 9.75 -2.97 15.34
C ALA A 57 10.75 -3.06 16.52
N CYS A 58 10.44 -2.39 17.64
CA CYS A 58 11.24 -2.46 18.86
C CYS A 58 11.35 -3.89 19.43
N LEU A 59 10.28 -4.68 19.39
CA LEU A 59 10.31 -6.08 19.84
C LEU A 59 11.22 -6.94 18.98
N PHE A 60 11.21 -6.76 17.65
CA PHE A 60 12.11 -7.47 16.73
C PHE A 60 13.57 -7.07 16.95
N VAL A 61 13.86 -5.78 17.16
CA VAL A 61 15.21 -5.28 17.50
C VAL A 61 15.70 -5.87 18.81
N ALA A 62 14.86 -5.88 19.85
CA ALA A 62 15.19 -6.47 21.14
C ALA A 62 15.44 -7.98 21.03
N ALA A 63 14.63 -8.70 20.26
CA ALA A 63 14.82 -10.12 19.99
C ALA A 63 16.14 -10.39 19.27
N PHE A 64 16.46 -9.62 18.22
CA PHE A 64 17.74 -9.71 17.51
C PHE A 64 18.94 -9.45 18.43
N ALA A 65 18.89 -8.39 19.26
CA ALA A 65 19.95 -8.11 20.22
C ALA A 65 20.11 -9.26 21.24
N SER A 66 19.00 -9.79 21.75
CA SER A 66 18.99 -10.91 22.69
C SER A 66 19.59 -12.18 22.07
N ALA A 67 19.32 -12.44 20.79
CA ALA A 67 19.86 -13.55 20.03
C ALA A 67 21.39 -13.45 19.88
N VAL A 68 21.89 -12.29 19.45
CA VAL A 68 23.33 -12.05 19.30
C VAL A 68 24.06 -12.15 20.63
N LEU A 69 23.48 -11.59 21.71
CA LEU A 69 24.06 -11.67 23.06
C LEU A 69 24.04 -13.10 23.61
N SER A 70 22.96 -13.85 23.37
CA SER A 70 22.84 -15.24 23.80
C SER A 70 23.85 -16.13 23.09
N TYR A 71 24.11 -15.90 21.80
CA TYR A 71 25.19 -16.56 21.06
C TYR A 71 26.55 -16.30 21.70
N LYS A 72 26.91 -15.02 21.93
CA LYS A 72 28.18 -14.63 22.55
C LYS A 72 28.36 -15.26 23.94
N ARG A 73 27.32 -15.23 24.79
CA ARG A 73 27.36 -15.78 26.14
C ARG A 73 27.43 -17.32 26.17
N ARG A 74 26.66 -18.01 25.32
CA ARG A 74 26.58 -19.48 25.31
C ARG A 74 27.81 -20.14 24.69
N PHE A 75 28.55 -19.46 23.80
CA PHE A 75 29.82 -19.94 23.26
C PHE A 75 31.01 -19.66 24.20
N SER A 76 30.90 -18.65 25.06
CA SER A 76 31.91 -18.34 26.10
C SER A 76 31.85 -19.26 27.32
N ARG A 77 30.72 -19.93 27.61
CA ARG A 77 30.57 -20.88 28.74
C ARG A 77 30.54 -22.33 28.24
N ALA A 78 31.69 -22.99 28.29
CA ALA A 78 31.83 -24.42 28.08
C ALA A 78 31.49 -25.23 29.36
N THR A 79 30.27 -25.10 29.88
CA THR A 79 29.80 -25.98 30.97
C THR A 79 28.49 -26.66 30.60
N PRO A 80 28.38 -28.00 30.73
CA PRO A 80 27.13 -28.70 30.48
C PRO A 80 26.15 -28.37 31.61
N ALA A 81 25.04 -27.73 31.26
CA ALA A 81 23.92 -27.53 32.18
C ALA A 81 23.00 -28.76 32.13
N ASN A 82 22.56 -29.22 33.30
CA ASN A 82 21.55 -30.28 33.41
C ASN A 82 20.24 -29.84 32.71
N PRO A 83 19.54 -30.77 32.04
CA PRO A 83 18.28 -30.43 31.38
C PRO A 83 17.22 -30.05 32.41
N PRO A 84 16.38 -29.03 32.13
CA PRO A 84 15.24 -28.71 32.97
C PRO A 84 14.23 -29.85 32.92
N THR A 85 13.62 -30.16 34.06
CA THR A 85 12.48 -31.09 34.15
C THR A 85 11.26 -30.43 33.50
N GLU A 86 10.78 -31.04 32.42
CA GLU A 86 9.67 -30.55 31.59
C GLU A 86 8.32 -30.81 32.31
N ASP A 87 7.62 -29.74 32.70
CA ASP A 87 6.31 -29.85 33.35
C ASP A 87 5.22 -30.18 32.30
N THR A 88 4.60 -31.35 32.45
CA THR A 88 3.73 -31.97 31.42
C THR A 88 2.40 -31.24 31.19
N THR A 89 2.01 -30.33 32.08
CA THR A 89 0.82 -29.47 31.99
C THR A 89 1.08 -28.24 31.11
N GLU A 90 2.27 -27.65 31.19
CA GLU A 90 2.70 -26.47 30.40
C GLU A 90 2.90 -26.83 28.92
N SER A 91 3.46 -28.02 28.66
CA SER A 91 3.61 -28.61 27.32
C SER A 91 2.26 -28.79 26.56
N ARG A 92 1.18 -29.14 27.27
CA ARG A 92 -0.14 -29.38 26.65
C ARG A 92 -0.83 -28.12 26.15
N TRP A 93 -0.68 -26.99 26.86
CA TRP A 93 -1.23 -25.70 26.43
C TRP A 93 -0.42 -25.12 25.27
N ASN A 94 0.91 -25.31 25.29
CA ASN A 94 1.79 -24.90 24.19
C ASN A 94 1.47 -25.62 22.88
N ASP A 95 1.24 -26.94 22.88
CA ASP A 95 0.91 -27.68 21.64
C ASP A 95 -0.41 -27.23 21.00
N ALA A 96 -1.44 -26.99 21.82
CA ALA A 96 -2.76 -26.54 21.33
C ALA A 96 -2.71 -25.09 20.84
N LEU A 97 -1.96 -24.23 21.54
CA LEU A 97 -1.71 -22.86 21.14
C LEU A 97 -0.89 -22.80 19.85
N ILE A 98 0.16 -23.61 19.71
CA ILE A 98 0.99 -23.70 18.49
C ILE A 98 0.14 -24.18 17.30
N ALA A 99 -0.71 -25.19 17.47
CA ALA A 99 -1.58 -25.64 16.38
C ALA A 99 -2.63 -24.59 16.00
N PHE A 100 -3.20 -23.89 16.97
CA PHE A 100 -4.12 -22.77 16.73
C PHE A 100 -3.42 -21.61 16.01
N MET A 101 -2.22 -21.25 16.47
CA MET A 101 -1.39 -20.21 15.87
C MET A 101 -0.96 -20.59 14.46
N ASN A 102 -0.51 -21.83 14.22
CA ASN A 102 -0.16 -22.33 12.90
C ASN A 102 -1.37 -22.35 11.95
N PHE A 103 -2.56 -22.72 12.42
CA PHE A 103 -3.77 -22.66 11.59
C PHE A 103 -4.16 -21.22 11.26
N HIS A 104 -4.15 -20.32 12.24
CA HIS A 104 -4.44 -18.90 12.03
C HIS A 104 -3.37 -18.24 11.15
N GLN A 105 -2.13 -18.63 11.31
CA GLN A 105 -1.00 -18.18 10.52
C GLN A 105 -1.08 -18.70 9.09
N ILE A 106 -1.37 -19.99 8.86
CA ILE A 106 -1.62 -20.51 7.52
C ILE A 106 -2.83 -19.79 6.91
N GLY A 107 -3.88 -19.51 7.67
CA GLY A 107 -5.01 -18.70 7.23
C GLY A 107 -4.61 -17.27 6.86
N CYS A 108 -3.84 -16.59 7.69
CA CYS A 108 -3.35 -15.21 7.46
C CYS A 108 -2.33 -15.14 6.33
N GLN A 109 -1.44 -16.13 6.22
CA GLN A 109 -0.48 -16.28 5.13
C GLN A 109 -1.17 -16.68 3.84
N SER A 110 -2.22 -17.51 3.88
CA SER A 110 -3.04 -17.83 2.71
C SER A 110 -3.86 -16.61 2.29
N TYR A 111 -4.35 -15.80 3.23
CA TYR A 111 -5.00 -14.52 2.96
C TYR A 111 -4.02 -13.51 2.35
N GLN A 112 -2.84 -13.34 2.93
CA GLN A 112 -1.81 -12.46 2.35
C GLN A 112 -1.28 -12.97 1.03
N ALA A 113 -1.11 -14.28 0.87
CA ALA A 113 -0.80 -14.90 -0.40
C ALA A 113 -1.92 -14.70 -1.42
N PHE A 114 -3.19 -14.84 -1.03
CA PHE A 114 -4.36 -14.54 -1.87
C PHE A 114 -4.36 -13.07 -2.31
N VAL A 115 -3.89 -12.16 -1.45
CA VAL A 115 -3.70 -10.73 -1.76
C VAL A 115 -2.44 -10.46 -2.61
N MET A 116 -1.38 -11.27 -2.50
CA MET A 116 -0.04 -10.98 -3.06
C MET A 116 0.40 -11.83 -4.27
N PHE A 117 -0.34 -12.85 -4.72
CA PHE A 117 0.33 -13.96 -5.44
C PHE A 117 0.96 -13.62 -6.81
N ASP A 118 2.29 -13.53 -6.82
CA ASP A 118 3.17 -14.27 -7.74
C ASP A 118 4.25 -15.00 -6.92
N GLY A 119 4.22 -16.34 -6.96
CA GLY A 119 5.29 -17.23 -6.50
C GLY A 119 5.41 -17.51 -5.01
N LEU A 120 4.92 -18.68 -4.58
CA LEU A 120 5.60 -19.48 -3.55
C LEU A 120 5.16 -20.96 -3.60
N THR A 121 6.14 -21.85 -3.75
CA THR A 121 6.01 -23.31 -3.67
C THR A 121 6.34 -23.82 -2.26
N PRO A 122 5.61 -24.80 -1.71
CA PRO A 122 5.92 -25.41 -0.42
C PRO A 122 6.82 -26.65 -0.60
N THR A 123 7.92 -26.72 0.13
CA THR A 123 8.60 -28.00 0.38
C THR A 123 8.12 -28.60 1.69
N LEU A 124 7.70 -29.86 1.61
CA LEU A 124 7.52 -30.78 2.73
C LEU A 124 8.52 -31.94 2.54
N PHE A 125 8.78 -32.62 3.66
CA PHE A 125 9.50 -33.89 3.85
C PHE A 125 10.97 -33.77 4.30
N ILE A 126 11.24 -34.21 5.53
CA ILE A 126 12.05 -35.41 5.86
C ILE A 126 11.92 -35.75 7.35
N HIS A 127 11.96 -37.04 7.69
CA HIS A 127 11.69 -37.69 8.98
C HIS A 127 12.98 -37.93 9.81
N ASN A 128 13.18 -37.26 10.97
CA ASN A 128 14.03 -37.75 12.08
C ASN A 128 13.90 -36.97 13.44
N HIS A 129 13.66 -37.66 14.55
CA HIS A 129 12.78 -37.21 15.66
C HIS A 129 13.17 -36.01 16.56
N ARG A 130 14.34 -35.34 16.41
CA ARG A 130 14.67 -34.10 17.15
C ARG A 130 15.45 -33.06 16.33
N VAL A 131 16.38 -33.52 15.48
CA VAL A 131 17.03 -32.66 14.48
C VAL A 131 16.01 -32.16 13.45
N LYS A 132 14.97 -32.95 13.14
CA LYS A 132 13.84 -32.52 12.31
C LYS A 132 13.01 -31.43 12.97
N THR A 133 12.83 -31.45 14.28
CA THR A 133 12.01 -30.41 14.93
C THR A 133 12.72 -29.07 14.85
N ALA A 134 14.03 -29.03 15.16
CA ALA A 134 14.82 -27.81 15.01
C ALA A 134 14.90 -27.35 13.54
N LEU A 135 15.13 -28.25 12.58
CA LEU A 135 15.16 -27.91 11.16
C LEU A 135 13.80 -27.47 10.62
N ALA A 136 12.72 -28.11 11.04
CA ALA A 136 11.35 -27.73 10.66
C ALA A 136 10.98 -26.37 11.24
N ASN A 137 11.39 -26.07 12.48
CA ASN A 137 11.17 -24.76 13.09
C ASN A 137 12.01 -23.67 12.40
N VAL A 138 13.22 -24.00 11.90
CA VAL A 138 14.02 -23.08 11.07
C VAL A 138 13.35 -22.84 9.72
N GLU A 139 12.90 -23.89 9.04
CA GLU A 139 12.21 -23.79 7.75
C GLU A 139 10.94 -22.95 7.86
N ASP A 140 10.11 -23.23 8.87
CA ASP A 140 8.91 -22.46 9.17
C ASP A 140 9.25 -21.00 9.48
N ALA A 141 10.24 -20.74 10.34
CA ALA A 141 10.64 -19.37 10.68
C ALA A 141 11.17 -18.58 9.46
N VAL A 142 11.91 -19.23 8.56
CA VAL A 142 12.39 -18.62 7.31
C VAL A 142 11.21 -18.32 6.39
N PHE A 143 10.33 -19.29 6.16
CA PHE A 143 9.15 -19.12 5.32
C PHE A 143 8.27 -17.96 5.81
N CYS A 144 8.05 -17.88 7.11
CA CYS A 144 7.27 -16.82 7.74
C CYS A 144 7.92 -15.45 7.59
N ALA A 145 9.23 -15.34 7.81
CA ALA A 145 9.96 -14.09 7.62
C ALA A 145 9.97 -13.66 6.14
N VAL A 146 10.10 -14.60 5.20
CA VAL A 146 10.06 -14.31 3.77
C VAL A 146 8.69 -13.79 3.36
N ILE A 147 7.59 -14.45 3.72
CA ILE A 147 6.25 -13.96 3.36
C ILE A 147 5.92 -12.64 4.06
N CYS A 148 6.24 -12.54 5.36
CA CYS A 148 5.79 -11.42 6.18
C CYS A 148 6.57 -10.12 5.95
N GLY A 149 7.88 -10.21 5.67
CA GLY A 149 8.72 -9.03 5.49
C GLY A 149 9.62 -9.09 4.26
N GLY A 150 10.11 -10.27 3.88
CA GLY A 150 11.02 -10.42 2.74
C GLY A 150 10.40 -10.07 1.39
N HIS A 151 9.25 -10.67 1.06
CA HIS A 151 8.54 -10.45 -0.20
C HIS A 151 8.02 -9.01 -0.34
N PRO A 152 7.34 -8.42 0.67
CA PRO A 152 6.95 -7.02 0.63
C PRO A 152 8.16 -6.08 0.45
N LEU A 153 9.24 -6.30 1.20
CA LEU A 153 10.46 -5.49 1.08
C LEU A 153 11.07 -5.60 -0.32
N PHE A 154 11.12 -6.81 -0.90
CA PHE A 154 11.62 -7.02 -2.26
C PHE A 154 10.76 -6.28 -3.30
N SER A 155 9.43 -6.37 -3.20
CA SER A 155 8.51 -5.69 -4.11
C SER A 155 8.76 -4.18 -4.14
N ILE A 156 8.83 -3.56 -2.96
CA ILE A 156 9.09 -2.12 -2.85
C ILE A 156 10.47 -1.75 -3.37
N THR A 157 11.49 -2.52 -2.97
CA THR A 157 12.88 -2.24 -3.36
C THR A 157 13.04 -2.30 -4.86
N LYS A 158 12.36 -3.24 -5.54
CA LYS A 158 12.30 -3.33 -6.99
C LYS A 158 11.70 -2.07 -7.60
N ASP A 159 10.54 -1.62 -7.10
CA ASP A 159 9.84 -0.46 -7.66
C ASP A 159 10.60 0.84 -7.44
N VAL A 160 11.13 1.05 -6.23
CA VAL A 160 11.97 2.21 -5.89
C VAL A 160 13.26 2.20 -6.72
N PHE A 161 13.90 1.04 -6.90
CA PHE A 161 15.10 0.95 -7.73
C PHE A 161 14.81 1.32 -9.18
N LYS A 162 13.68 0.85 -9.72
CA LYS A 162 13.25 1.18 -11.09
C LYS A 162 13.04 2.69 -11.24
N TYR A 163 12.37 3.33 -10.28
CA TYR A 163 12.14 4.77 -10.29
C TYR A 163 13.43 5.59 -10.17
N VAL A 164 14.30 5.26 -9.21
CA VAL A 164 15.50 6.07 -8.90
C VAL A 164 16.64 5.83 -9.91
N SER A 165 16.82 4.59 -10.36
CA SER A 165 18.03 4.19 -11.11
C SER A 165 17.81 3.95 -12.59
N ILE A 166 16.57 3.68 -13.03
CA ILE A 166 16.28 3.31 -14.42
C ILE A 166 15.61 4.47 -15.15
N ASP A 167 14.44 4.91 -14.68
CA ASP A 167 13.68 5.93 -15.37
C ASP A 167 12.85 6.80 -14.39
N PRO A 168 13.31 8.02 -14.07
CA PRO A 168 12.55 8.96 -13.27
C PRO A 168 11.25 9.42 -13.94
N ALA A 169 11.10 9.27 -15.27
CA ALA A 169 9.87 9.62 -15.97
C ALA A 169 8.69 8.73 -15.59
N MET A 170 8.94 7.61 -14.90
CA MET A 170 7.90 6.72 -14.36
C MET A 170 6.94 7.41 -13.40
N ALA A 171 7.33 8.52 -12.76
CA ALA A 171 6.40 9.32 -11.96
C ALA A 171 5.20 9.84 -12.77
N ASN A 172 5.30 9.88 -14.10
CA ASN A 172 4.21 10.30 -15.00
C ASN A 172 3.45 9.11 -15.62
N ASP A 173 3.81 7.86 -15.28
CA ASP A 173 3.13 6.67 -15.78
C ASP A 173 2.00 6.26 -14.82
N ASN A 174 0.75 6.45 -15.26
CA ASN A 174 -0.44 6.12 -14.48
C ASN A 174 -0.55 4.63 -14.16
N ALA A 175 -0.06 3.74 -15.04
CA ALA A 175 -0.08 2.29 -14.78
C ALA A 175 0.85 1.95 -13.62
N TRP A 176 2.08 2.46 -13.67
CA TRP A 176 3.05 2.26 -12.60
C TRP A 176 2.59 2.91 -11.29
N ALA A 177 2.06 4.13 -11.32
CA ALA A 177 1.54 4.81 -10.13
C ALA A 177 0.40 3.99 -9.49
N THR A 178 -0.49 3.41 -10.32
CA THR A 178 -1.57 2.53 -9.85
C THR A 178 -1.02 1.28 -9.16
N GLU A 179 -0.06 0.59 -9.78
CA GLU A 179 0.60 -0.58 -9.19
C GLU A 179 1.33 -0.24 -7.89
N ALA A 180 2.01 0.91 -7.84
CA ALA A 180 2.72 1.38 -6.66
C ALA A 180 1.76 1.68 -5.49
N ILE A 181 0.62 2.34 -5.75
CA ILE A 181 -0.39 2.62 -4.72
C ILE A 181 -0.99 1.32 -4.18
N LEU A 182 -1.36 0.38 -5.06
CA LEU A 182 -1.89 -0.92 -4.63
C LEU A 182 -0.85 -1.72 -3.84
N THR A 183 0.42 -1.66 -4.25
CA THR A 183 1.51 -2.27 -3.51
C THR A 183 1.68 -1.63 -2.14
N ALA A 184 1.61 -0.30 -2.05
CA ALA A 184 1.66 0.41 -0.78
C ALA A 184 0.49 0.03 0.14
N ARG A 185 -0.73 -0.12 -0.40
CA ARG A 185 -1.92 -0.61 0.33
C ARG A 185 -1.75 -2.01 0.91
N MET A 186 -0.89 -2.85 0.34
CA MET A 186 -0.57 -4.17 0.92
C MET A 186 0.34 -4.07 2.16
N LEU A 187 1.19 -3.05 2.23
CA LEU A 187 2.15 -2.85 3.32
C LEU A 187 1.50 -2.33 4.59
N VAL A 188 0.53 -1.44 4.40
CA VAL A 188 -0.19 -0.78 5.49
C VAL A 188 -1.50 -1.50 5.79
N PRO A 189 -2.01 -1.45 7.02
CA PRO A 189 -3.32 -1.98 7.33
C PRO A 189 -4.41 -1.05 6.79
N THR A 190 -5.27 -1.57 5.91
CA THR A 190 -6.39 -0.81 5.31
C THR A 190 -7.73 -1.08 5.98
N SER A 191 -7.81 -2.13 6.80
CA SER A 191 -9.01 -2.49 7.58
C SER A 191 -8.63 -3.09 8.92
N VAL A 192 -9.58 -3.14 9.87
CA VAL A 192 -9.35 -3.76 11.20
C VAL A 192 -8.95 -5.23 11.05
N PHE A 193 -9.57 -5.94 10.12
CA PHE A 193 -9.24 -7.33 9.83
C PHE A 193 -7.81 -7.47 9.29
N ASP A 194 -7.42 -6.62 8.34
CA ASP A 194 -6.07 -6.60 7.76
C ASP A 194 -5.01 -6.22 8.80
N LEU A 195 -5.31 -5.27 9.69
CA LEU A 195 -4.47 -4.97 10.86
C LEU A 195 -4.26 -6.20 11.72
N LEU A 196 -5.33 -6.88 12.13
CA LEU A 196 -5.24 -8.08 12.97
C LEU A 196 -4.44 -9.19 12.27
N ALA A 197 -4.66 -9.42 10.97
CA ALA A 197 -3.92 -10.41 10.19
C ALA A 197 -2.42 -10.10 10.17
N LYS A 198 -2.03 -8.84 9.90
CA LYS A 198 -0.64 -8.39 9.94
C LYS A 198 -0.01 -8.54 11.33
N LEU A 199 -0.74 -8.17 12.39
CA LEU A 199 -0.28 -8.33 13.77
C LEU A 199 -0.01 -9.79 14.13
N VAL A 200 -0.94 -10.69 13.79
CA VAL A 200 -0.77 -12.13 13.99
C VAL A 200 0.47 -12.62 13.24
N MET A 201 0.66 -12.20 11.99
CA MET A 201 1.84 -12.57 11.22
C MET A 201 3.13 -12.07 11.85
N TYR A 202 3.19 -10.83 12.32
CA TYR A 202 4.37 -10.28 13.00
C TYR A 202 4.69 -11.01 14.30
N ILE A 203 3.68 -11.23 15.15
CA ILE A 203 3.85 -11.91 16.45
C ILE A 203 4.29 -13.35 16.24
N THR A 204 3.67 -14.08 15.30
CA THR A 204 4.02 -15.47 15.06
C THR A 204 5.39 -15.62 14.39
N THR A 205 5.77 -14.70 13.51
CA THR A 205 7.12 -14.66 12.94
C THR A 205 8.17 -14.41 14.01
N LEU A 206 7.92 -13.46 14.93
CA LEU A 206 8.80 -13.19 16.07
C LEU A 206 8.94 -14.42 16.98
N TYR A 207 7.82 -15.07 17.29
CA TYR A 207 7.80 -16.28 18.10
C TYR A 207 8.59 -17.41 17.43
N SER A 208 8.32 -17.68 16.15
CA SER A 208 8.93 -18.79 15.39
C SER A 208 10.45 -18.60 15.26
N LEU A 209 10.90 -17.38 14.94
CA LEU A 209 12.31 -17.04 14.86
C LEU A 209 13.04 -17.19 16.21
N ARG A 210 12.41 -16.76 17.32
CA ARG A 210 12.97 -16.92 18.66
C ARG A 210 13.01 -18.38 19.09
N HIS A 211 11.94 -19.12 18.85
CA HIS A 211 11.83 -20.53 19.21
C HIS A 211 12.82 -21.38 18.42
N ALA A 212 12.93 -21.15 17.10
CA ALA A 212 13.91 -21.83 16.25
C ALA A 212 15.35 -21.60 16.71
N MET A 213 15.69 -20.39 17.18
CA MET A 213 17.01 -20.14 17.77
C MET A 213 17.27 -20.91 19.06
N LEU A 214 16.29 -20.95 19.97
CA LEU A 214 16.41 -21.66 21.24
C LEU A 214 16.58 -23.16 21.01
N ASP A 215 15.74 -23.74 20.16
CA ASP A 215 15.80 -25.17 19.80
C ASP A 215 17.12 -25.52 19.12
N LEU A 216 17.59 -24.69 18.18
CA LEU A 216 18.85 -24.91 17.50
C LEU A 216 20.03 -24.90 18.49
N CYS A 217 20.00 -24.01 19.49
CA CYS A 217 21.02 -23.97 20.54
C CYS A 217 20.98 -25.20 21.46
N ASP A 218 19.78 -25.68 21.81
CA ASP A 218 19.60 -26.78 22.75
C ASP A 218 19.87 -28.14 22.08
N ALA A 219 19.53 -28.28 20.80
CA ALA A 219 19.87 -29.42 19.96
C ALA A 219 21.38 -29.63 19.80
N CYS A 220 22.18 -28.57 19.94
CA CYS A 220 23.65 -28.65 19.94
C CYS A 220 24.25 -29.17 21.25
N ARG A 221 23.50 -29.18 22.36
CA ARG A 221 23.99 -29.55 23.70
C ARG A 221 23.57 -30.95 24.17
N THR A 222 22.60 -31.58 23.51
CA THR A 222 21.99 -32.82 23.98
C THR A 222 22.44 -34.04 23.18
N ASP A 223 22.73 -35.12 23.90
CA ASP A 223 23.09 -36.43 23.34
C ASP A 223 21.83 -37.07 22.71
N PRO A 224 21.85 -37.51 21.42
CA PRO A 224 20.65 -38.00 20.70
C PRO A 224 20.00 -39.25 21.32
N THR A 225 20.63 -39.88 22.30
CA THR A 225 20.22 -41.17 22.88
C THR A 225 19.21 -41.07 24.02
N LYS A 226 18.91 -39.87 24.56
CA LYS A 226 18.31 -39.78 25.91
C LYS A 226 16.82 -39.49 26.04
N TYR A 227 16.05 -39.28 24.97
CA TYR A 227 14.60 -39.08 25.13
C TYR A 227 13.83 -39.49 23.88
N SER A 228 13.19 -40.64 23.96
CA SER A 228 12.11 -41.08 23.08
C SER A 228 10.86 -41.28 23.93
N SER A 229 10.14 -40.20 24.23
CA SER A 229 8.78 -40.31 24.76
C SER A 229 7.80 -40.46 23.59
N ASP A 230 7.16 -41.63 23.48
CA ASP A 230 6.14 -41.88 22.48
C ASP A 230 4.92 -40.97 22.77
N PRO A 231 4.52 -40.08 21.84
CA PRO A 231 3.41 -39.16 22.07
C PRO A 231 2.11 -39.93 22.37
N SER A 232 1.35 -39.44 23.35
CA SER A 232 0.07 -40.06 23.74
C SER A 232 -0.85 -40.28 22.53
N ARG A 233 -1.67 -41.35 22.55
CA ARG A 233 -2.61 -41.68 21.45
C ARG A 233 -3.49 -40.50 21.03
N ARG A 234 -3.90 -39.64 21.98
CA ARG A 234 -4.70 -38.43 21.72
C ARG A 234 -3.89 -37.37 20.96
N ARG A 235 -2.65 -37.11 21.36
CA ARG A 235 -1.71 -36.19 20.69
C ARG A 235 -1.43 -36.66 19.25
N ARG A 236 -1.24 -37.97 19.05
CA ARG A 236 -1.03 -38.55 17.72
C ARG A 236 -2.24 -38.39 16.79
N ARG A 237 -3.46 -38.51 17.31
CA ARG A 237 -4.70 -38.25 16.53
C ARG A 237 -4.80 -36.78 16.15
N PHE A 238 -4.57 -35.88 17.11
CA PHE A 238 -4.61 -34.44 16.87
C PHE A 238 -3.61 -33.99 15.78
N LEU A 239 -2.36 -34.46 15.87
CA LEU A 239 -1.33 -34.17 14.86
C LEU A 239 -1.69 -34.70 13.47
N LYS A 240 -2.31 -35.89 13.38
CA LYS A 240 -2.79 -36.45 12.11
C LYS A 240 -3.92 -35.62 11.51
N VAL A 241 -4.87 -35.15 12.33
CA VAL A 241 -5.96 -34.28 11.88
C VAL A 241 -5.40 -32.95 11.38
N ASN A 242 -4.48 -32.33 12.13
CA ASN A 242 -3.83 -31.08 11.72
C ASN A 242 -3.07 -31.25 10.39
N ALA A 243 -2.26 -32.31 10.26
CA ALA A 243 -1.54 -32.59 9.03
C ALA A 243 -2.48 -32.82 7.83
N PHE A 244 -3.60 -33.51 8.05
CA PHE A 244 -4.61 -33.70 7.03
C PHE A 244 -5.25 -32.37 6.61
N LEU A 245 -5.65 -31.53 7.56
CA LEU A 245 -6.27 -30.23 7.27
C LEU A 245 -5.31 -29.30 6.53
N CYS A 246 -4.06 -29.17 6.99
CA CYS A 246 -3.03 -28.35 6.31
C CYS A 246 -2.73 -28.90 4.91
N GLY A 247 -2.60 -30.23 4.76
CA GLY A 247 -2.35 -30.86 3.47
C GLY A 247 -3.51 -30.68 2.49
N ALA A 248 -4.75 -30.86 2.95
CA ALA A 248 -5.95 -30.64 2.15
C ALA A 248 -6.06 -29.18 1.70
N TRP A 249 -5.80 -28.22 2.60
CA TRP A 249 -5.77 -26.81 2.27
C TRP A 249 -4.67 -26.49 1.25
N GLY A 250 -3.46 -27.04 1.41
CA GLY A 250 -2.38 -26.87 0.45
C GLY A 250 -2.71 -27.40 -0.95
N VAL A 251 -3.43 -28.53 -1.04
CA VAL A 251 -3.90 -29.09 -2.33
C VAL A 251 -4.96 -28.17 -2.96
N VAL A 252 -5.93 -27.68 -2.18
CA VAL A 252 -6.94 -26.73 -2.66
C VAL A 252 -6.27 -25.46 -3.18
N PHE A 253 -5.37 -24.86 -2.39
CA PHE A 253 -4.66 -23.64 -2.77
C PHE A 253 -3.80 -23.82 -4.02
N SER A 254 -3.09 -24.94 -4.15
CA SER A 254 -2.32 -25.25 -5.36
C SER A 254 -3.24 -25.40 -6.58
N GLY A 255 -4.39 -26.05 -6.43
CA GLY A 255 -5.40 -26.15 -7.48
C GLY A 255 -5.92 -24.78 -7.91
N LEU A 256 -6.19 -23.90 -6.96
CA LEU A 256 -6.62 -22.52 -7.22
C LEU A 256 -5.54 -21.71 -7.94
N ILE A 257 -4.26 -21.83 -7.57
CA ILE A 257 -3.16 -21.16 -8.29
C ILE A 257 -3.04 -21.67 -9.72
N ILE A 258 -3.10 -22.99 -9.93
CA ILE A 258 -3.02 -23.59 -11.27
C ILE A 258 -4.21 -23.13 -12.11
N GLN A 259 -5.40 -23.12 -11.54
CA GLN A 259 -6.61 -22.61 -12.19
C GLN A 259 -6.45 -21.15 -12.57
N ALA A 260 -6.02 -20.34 -11.60
CA ALA A 260 -5.77 -18.93 -11.79
C ALA A 260 -4.75 -18.74 -12.91
N VAL A 261 -3.55 -19.32 -12.89
CA VAL A 261 -2.54 -19.07 -13.93
C VAL A 261 -2.91 -19.65 -15.31
N GLY A 262 -3.54 -20.84 -15.36
CA GLY A 262 -3.65 -21.63 -16.58
C GLY A 262 -4.92 -21.46 -17.41
N PHE A 263 -6.03 -20.97 -16.84
CA PHE A 263 -7.37 -21.08 -17.46
C PHE A 263 -8.12 -19.74 -17.57
N ARG A 264 -7.42 -18.60 -17.57
CA ARG A 264 -8.05 -17.27 -17.56
C ARG A 264 -8.59 -16.83 -18.91
N ILE A 265 -9.58 -15.94 -18.84
CA ILE A 265 -10.02 -15.12 -19.96
C ILE A 265 -9.07 -13.91 -20.08
N ALA A 266 -8.58 -13.64 -21.29
CA ALA A 266 -7.70 -12.50 -21.54
C ALA A 266 -8.47 -11.16 -21.41
N CYS A 267 -7.85 -10.19 -20.76
CA CYS A 267 -8.39 -8.83 -20.66
C CYS A 267 -8.33 -8.09 -22.00
N PRO A 268 -9.24 -7.13 -22.23
CA PRO A 268 -9.24 -6.33 -23.45
C PRO A 268 -8.03 -5.38 -23.51
N SER A 269 -7.67 -4.92 -24.72
CA SER A 269 -6.47 -4.09 -24.95
C SER A 269 -6.47 -2.72 -24.28
N TYR A 270 -7.62 -2.23 -23.85
CA TYR A 270 -7.76 -0.97 -23.11
C TYR A 270 -7.60 -1.15 -21.58
N CYS A 271 -7.38 -2.39 -21.13
CA CYS A 271 -7.02 -2.70 -19.75
C CYS A 271 -5.50 -2.82 -19.62
N PHE A 272 -4.86 -1.82 -19.02
CA PHE A 272 -3.40 -1.72 -18.95
C PHE A 272 -2.83 -2.48 -17.75
N THR A 273 -3.55 -2.47 -16.63
CA THR A 273 -3.20 -3.24 -15.43
C THR A 273 -4.42 -4.05 -15.00
N HIS A 274 -4.20 -5.31 -14.61
CA HIS A 274 -5.25 -6.25 -14.26
C HIS A 274 -4.85 -7.07 -13.03
N SER A 275 -5.85 -7.50 -12.26
CA SER A 275 -5.68 -8.41 -11.13
C SER A 275 -6.17 -9.80 -11.48
N TYR A 276 -5.80 -10.72 -10.61
CA TYR A 276 -5.93 -12.14 -10.84
C TYR A 276 -6.52 -12.84 -9.61
N PRO A 277 -7.81 -12.61 -9.31
CA PRO A 277 -8.45 -13.29 -8.19
C PRO A 277 -8.33 -14.80 -8.33
N MET A 278 -8.07 -15.51 -7.23
CA MET A 278 -7.87 -16.97 -7.30
C MET A 278 -9.15 -17.76 -7.55
N LEU A 279 -10.31 -17.18 -7.24
CA LEU A 279 -11.63 -17.82 -7.32
C LEU A 279 -12.41 -17.42 -8.58
N ASP A 280 -11.91 -16.45 -9.35
CA ASP A 280 -12.58 -15.93 -10.54
C ASP A 280 -11.65 -16.08 -11.77
N LEU A 281 -12.22 -16.54 -12.88
CA LEU A 281 -11.53 -16.74 -14.16
C LEU A 281 -11.76 -15.59 -15.14
N SER A 282 -12.68 -14.67 -14.82
CA SER A 282 -12.98 -13.50 -15.61
C SER A 282 -11.86 -12.45 -15.57
N CYS A 283 -11.93 -11.49 -16.48
CA CYS A 283 -10.98 -10.37 -16.46
C CYS A 283 -11.36 -9.39 -15.34
N HIS A 284 -10.42 -9.12 -14.44
CA HIS A 284 -10.53 -8.06 -13.44
C HIS A 284 -9.55 -6.95 -13.78
N CYS A 285 -10.05 -5.89 -14.42
CA CYS A 285 -9.22 -4.75 -14.77
C CYS A 285 -9.05 -3.81 -13.58
N ILE A 286 -7.80 -3.43 -13.29
CA ILE A 286 -7.46 -2.45 -12.26
C ILE A 286 -7.38 -1.05 -12.88
N TYR A 287 -6.64 -0.92 -14.00
CA TYR A 287 -6.43 0.35 -14.68
C TYR A 287 -6.93 0.27 -16.12
N THR A 288 -7.96 1.07 -16.39
CA THR A 288 -8.56 1.17 -17.72
C THR A 288 -8.18 2.51 -18.35
N HIS A 289 -7.63 2.44 -19.57
CA HIS A 289 -7.38 3.61 -20.42
C HIS A 289 -8.22 3.51 -21.69
N VAL A 290 -9.36 4.19 -21.71
CA VAL A 290 -10.22 4.26 -22.88
C VAL A 290 -9.85 5.47 -23.72
N ASN A 291 -9.16 5.21 -24.82
CA ASN A 291 -8.85 6.22 -25.81
C ASN A 291 -9.79 6.13 -27.01
N CYS A 292 -10.85 6.92 -27.02
CA CYS A 292 -11.93 6.79 -28.01
C CYS A 292 -11.44 7.00 -29.46
N ALA A 293 -10.56 7.97 -29.68
CA ALA A 293 -9.98 8.24 -31.00
C ALA A 293 -9.12 7.06 -31.52
N GLN A 294 -8.35 6.42 -30.64
CA GLN A 294 -7.52 5.27 -31.01
C GLN A 294 -8.36 4.01 -31.26
N LEU A 295 -9.43 3.82 -30.48
CA LEU A 295 -10.35 2.69 -30.60
C LEU A 295 -11.38 2.87 -31.72
N GLY A 296 -11.46 4.06 -32.34
CA GLY A 296 -12.44 4.36 -33.39
C GLY A 296 -13.89 4.34 -32.89
N ILE A 297 -14.11 4.66 -31.62
CA ILE A 297 -15.43 4.63 -30.97
C ILE A 297 -15.88 6.04 -30.60
N GLY A 298 -17.20 6.28 -30.63
CA GLY A 298 -17.79 7.50 -30.10
C GLY A 298 -18.04 7.39 -28.60
N ASN A 299 -18.86 6.43 -28.18
CA ASN A 299 -19.32 6.29 -26.81
C ASN A 299 -18.45 5.27 -26.02
N PRO A 300 -17.73 5.70 -24.96
CA PRO A 300 -16.89 4.81 -24.15
C PRO A 300 -17.67 3.95 -23.14
N ILE A 301 -18.91 4.32 -22.78
CA ILE A 301 -19.66 3.71 -21.67
C ILE A 301 -19.84 2.19 -21.82
N PRO A 302 -20.16 1.62 -23.00
CA PRO A 302 -20.29 0.17 -23.17
C PRO A 302 -18.99 -0.64 -23.00
N LEU A 303 -17.83 0.02 -22.90
CA LEU A 303 -16.57 -0.63 -22.58
C LEU A 303 -16.36 -0.84 -21.08
N LEU A 304 -17.12 -0.11 -20.25
CA LEU A 304 -17.11 -0.22 -18.79
C LEU A 304 -18.10 -1.26 -18.26
N SER A 305 -18.66 -2.13 -19.12
CA SER A 305 -19.50 -3.23 -18.66
C SER A 305 -18.70 -4.19 -17.76
N THR A 306 -19.26 -4.54 -16.60
CA THR A 306 -18.66 -5.51 -15.66
C THR A 306 -18.38 -6.87 -16.30
N ASP A 307 -19.13 -7.25 -17.33
CA ASP A 307 -18.90 -8.50 -18.07
C ASP A 307 -17.54 -8.54 -18.80
N LYS A 308 -16.95 -7.38 -19.10
CA LYS A 308 -15.68 -7.26 -19.82
C LYS A 308 -14.49 -6.99 -18.92
N ILE A 309 -14.68 -6.15 -17.91
CA ILE A 309 -13.58 -5.64 -17.07
C ILE A 309 -13.71 -6.00 -15.59
N GLY A 310 -14.76 -6.72 -15.20
CA GLY A 310 -15.02 -7.06 -13.80
C GLY A 310 -15.44 -5.84 -12.97
N THR A 311 -15.27 -5.95 -11.65
CA THR A 311 -15.64 -4.90 -10.67
C THR A 311 -14.44 -4.30 -9.94
N SER A 312 -13.22 -4.74 -10.24
CA SER A 312 -11.99 -4.38 -9.53
C SER A 312 -11.31 -3.09 -10.03
N LEU A 313 -12.06 -2.24 -10.73
CA LEU A 313 -11.53 -1.02 -11.32
C LEU A 313 -11.10 -0.05 -10.22
N PHE A 314 -9.83 0.38 -10.30
CA PHE A 314 -9.19 1.27 -9.36
C PHE A 314 -8.88 2.64 -9.98
N TYR A 315 -8.45 2.65 -11.23
CA TYR A 315 -8.14 3.86 -11.99
C TYR A 315 -8.90 3.82 -13.32
N LEU A 316 -9.73 4.84 -13.55
CA LEU A 316 -10.42 5.08 -14.81
C LEU A 316 -9.83 6.29 -15.54
N GLU A 317 -9.19 6.08 -16.69
CA GLU A 317 -8.77 7.14 -17.59
C GLU A 317 -9.58 7.08 -18.89
N MET A 318 -10.23 8.19 -19.24
CA MET A 318 -10.85 8.39 -20.55
C MET A 318 -10.18 9.53 -21.27
N SER A 319 -9.77 9.29 -22.52
CA SER A 319 -9.14 10.31 -23.35
C SER A 319 -9.74 10.40 -24.75
N ARG A 320 -9.86 11.64 -25.25
CA ARG A 320 -10.29 11.93 -26.64
C ARG A 320 -11.69 11.37 -26.96
N CYS A 321 -12.61 11.46 -26.01
CA CYS A 321 -13.97 10.91 -26.11
C CYS A 321 -15.00 12.04 -26.34
N PRO A 322 -15.72 12.06 -27.47
CA PRO A 322 -16.57 13.19 -27.90
C PRO A 322 -18.04 13.13 -27.42
N PHE A 323 -18.41 12.16 -26.59
CA PHE A 323 -19.77 12.01 -26.06
C PHE A 323 -19.78 11.97 -24.53
N LEU A 324 -19.01 12.85 -23.90
CA LEU A 324 -18.89 12.98 -22.43
C LEU A 324 -19.39 14.34 -21.92
N ARG A 325 -20.26 15.01 -22.69
CA ARG A 325 -20.80 16.34 -22.36
C ARG A 325 -21.34 16.48 -20.93
N ASP A 326 -22.08 15.47 -20.45
CA ASP A 326 -22.70 15.43 -19.12
C ASP A 326 -21.88 14.64 -18.07
N GLY A 327 -20.63 14.29 -18.40
CA GLY A 327 -19.74 13.51 -17.57
C GLY A 327 -20.13 12.04 -17.48
N LEU A 328 -19.83 11.40 -16.34
CA LEU A 328 -20.11 9.98 -16.09
C LEU A 328 -21.37 9.81 -15.23
N ALA A 329 -22.30 8.98 -15.70
CA ALA A 329 -23.51 8.65 -14.98
C ALA A 329 -23.20 7.81 -13.72
N LYS A 330 -24.01 7.99 -12.67
CA LYS A 330 -23.90 7.24 -11.41
C LYS A 330 -23.95 5.73 -11.66
N GLU A 331 -24.82 5.29 -12.56
CA GLU A 331 -25.04 3.87 -12.88
C GLU A 331 -23.80 3.22 -13.48
N THR A 332 -23.00 4.00 -14.23
CA THR A 332 -21.75 3.52 -14.81
C THR A 332 -20.67 3.32 -13.73
N LEU A 333 -20.66 4.16 -12.69
CA LEU A 333 -19.65 4.12 -11.64
C LEU A 333 -20.02 3.20 -10.46
N ALA A 334 -21.31 2.98 -10.23
CA ALA A 334 -21.82 2.22 -9.09
C ALA A 334 -21.22 0.81 -8.92
N PRO A 335 -20.90 0.03 -9.97
CA PRO A 335 -20.32 -1.31 -9.80
C PRO A 335 -18.87 -1.32 -9.29
N PHE A 336 -18.17 -0.19 -9.33
CA PHE A 336 -16.74 -0.10 -9.03
C PHE A 336 -16.51 0.44 -7.62
N GLU A 337 -16.69 -0.42 -6.62
CA GLU A 337 -16.59 -0.03 -5.21
C GLU A 337 -15.15 0.38 -4.80
N GLN A 338 -14.13 -0.03 -5.58
CA GLN A 338 -12.72 0.26 -5.32
C GLN A 338 -12.16 1.44 -6.12
N LEU A 339 -13.01 2.15 -6.87
CA LEU A 339 -12.57 3.21 -7.76
C LEU A 339 -11.97 4.38 -6.98
N ASN A 340 -10.67 4.58 -7.15
CA ASN A 340 -9.89 5.58 -6.42
C ASN A 340 -9.62 6.83 -7.26
N GLN A 341 -9.45 6.67 -8.56
CA GLN A 341 -9.09 7.77 -9.46
C GLN A 341 -9.99 7.79 -10.70
N ILE A 342 -10.43 9.00 -11.07
CA ILE A 342 -11.08 9.26 -12.37
C ILE A 342 -10.30 10.36 -13.09
N ALA A 343 -9.87 10.09 -14.31
CA ALA A 343 -9.23 11.04 -15.21
C ALA A 343 -10.04 11.18 -16.51
N LEU A 344 -10.47 12.41 -16.82
CA LEU A 344 -11.21 12.78 -18.02
C LEU A 344 -10.39 13.79 -18.81
N LEU A 345 -9.79 13.33 -19.92
CA LEU A 345 -8.79 14.08 -20.68
C LEU A 345 -9.27 14.35 -22.11
N PHE A 346 -9.08 15.57 -22.60
CA PHE A 346 -9.40 15.94 -23.99
C PHE A 346 -10.86 15.58 -24.34
N SER A 347 -11.81 16.06 -23.53
CA SER A 347 -13.22 15.72 -23.66
C SER A 347 -14.08 16.95 -24.01
N ASP A 348 -15.30 16.71 -24.46
CA ASP A 348 -16.30 17.77 -24.69
C ASP A 348 -17.16 18.05 -23.45
N MET A 349 -16.71 17.62 -22.27
CA MET A 349 -17.46 17.74 -21.02
C MET A 349 -17.74 19.20 -20.68
N GLU A 350 -19.01 19.51 -20.43
CA GLU A 350 -19.51 20.84 -20.02
C GLU A 350 -20.05 20.82 -18.59
N THR A 351 -20.62 19.70 -18.16
CA THR A 351 -21.19 19.52 -16.83
C THR A 351 -20.99 18.07 -16.35
N TRP A 352 -21.14 17.85 -15.05
CA TRP A 352 -21.16 16.52 -14.46
C TRP A 352 -22.05 16.56 -13.20
N ASN A 353 -23.10 15.75 -13.20
CA ASN A 353 -24.13 15.79 -12.15
C ASN A 353 -23.84 14.89 -10.94
N GLY A 354 -22.97 13.88 -11.07
CA GLY A 354 -22.60 12.99 -9.97
C GLY A 354 -23.69 12.03 -9.51
N PRO A 355 -23.59 11.46 -8.29
CA PRO A 355 -22.55 11.67 -7.27
C PRO A 355 -21.24 10.92 -7.54
N LEU A 356 -20.14 11.35 -6.91
CA LEU A 356 -18.89 10.60 -6.88
C LEU A 356 -19.04 9.36 -5.96
N PRO A 357 -18.48 8.21 -6.35
CA PRO A 357 -18.26 7.09 -5.42
C PRO A 357 -17.50 7.52 -4.17
N SER A 358 -17.86 6.96 -3.02
CA SER A 358 -17.30 7.32 -1.71
C SER A 358 -15.81 6.99 -1.56
N THR A 359 -15.25 6.16 -2.45
CA THR A 359 -13.86 5.71 -2.43
C THR A 359 -12.93 6.52 -3.32
N ILE A 360 -13.46 7.50 -4.07
CA ILE A 360 -12.64 8.35 -4.93
C ILE A 360 -11.74 9.23 -4.07
N ASN A 361 -10.45 9.14 -4.36
CA ASN A 361 -9.39 9.95 -3.77
C ASN A 361 -8.92 11.07 -4.68
N GLY A 362 -8.96 10.86 -6.01
CA GLY A 362 -8.47 11.81 -6.99
C GLY A 362 -9.40 11.97 -8.19
N VAL A 363 -9.67 13.22 -8.57
CA VAL A 363 -10.33 13.54 -9.84
C VAL A 363 -9.45 14.47 -10.67
N ASP A 364 -9.20 14.07 -11.91
CA ASP A 364 -8.41 14.81 -12.89
C ASP A 364 -9.25 15.12 -14.13
N ILE A 365 -9.43 16.40 -14.44
CA ILE A 365 -10.17 16.86 -15.60
C ILE A 365 -9.28 17.80 -16.40
N ARG A 366 -8.93 17.42 -17.63
CA ARG A 366 -8.03 18.22 -18.47
C ARG A 366 -8.60 18.45 -19.85
N TYR A 367 -8.29 19.62 -20.42
CA TYR A 367 -8.64 19.96 -21.79
C TYR A 367 -10.12 19.68 -22.08
N SER A 368 -11.00 20.25 -21.25
CA SER A 368 -12.44 20.06 -21.33
C SER A 368 -13.16 21.41 -21.48
N ASN A 369 -14.42 21.40 -21.93
CA ASN A 369 -15.20 22.62 -22.19
C ASN A 369 -15.97 23.10 -20.94
N LEU A 370 -15.39 22.90 -19.75
CA LEU A 370 -16.01 23.32 -18.49
C LEU A 370 -15.97 24.84 -18.37
N ARG A 371 -17.14 25.47 -18.35
CA ARG A 371 -17.31 26.93 -18.16
C ARG A 371 -17.61 27.35 -16.73
N SER A 372 -17.90 26.38 -15.86
CA SER A 372 -18.17 26.54 -14.44
C SER A 372 -17.83 25.24 -13.73
N ILE A 373 -17.67 25.30 -12.40
CA ILE A 373 -17.49 24.08 -11.60
C ILE A 373 -18.70 23.15 -11.78
N PRO A 374 -18.49 21.88 -12.13
CA PRO A 374 -19.56 20.89 -12.27
C PRO A 374 -20.37 20.66 -10.98
N ASN A 375 -21.66 20.36 -11.12
CA ASN A 375 -22.59 20.10 -10.01
C ASN A 375 -22.12 19.01 -9.03
N VAL A 376 -21.38 18.03 -9.53
CA VAL A 376 -20.79 16.95 -8.71
C VAL A 376 -19.86 17.46 -7.61
N PHE A 377 -19.25 18.64 -7.78
CA PHE A 377 -18.40 19.27 -6.78
C PHE A 377 -19.08 20.40 -6.00
N LEU A 378 -20.33 20.75 -6.35
CA LEU A 378 -21.13 21.75 -5.64
C LEU A 378 -21.94 21.14 -4.48
N GLN A 379 -21.87 19.81 -4.32
CA GLN A 379 -22.55 19.03 -3.28
C GLN A 379 -21.51 18.46 -2.31
N GLU A 380 -21.98 17.76 -1.28
CA GLU A 380 -21.09 16.98 -0.39
C GLU A 380 -20.23 16.02 -1.22
N ILE A 381 -18.92 16.22 -1.17
CA ILE A 381 -17.91 15.36 -1.81
C ILE A 381 -17.46 14.26 -0.83
N PRO A 382 -16.96 13.12 -1.32
CA PRO A 382 -16.47 12.04 -0.47
C PRO A 382 -15.35 12.48 0.49
N ASP A 383 -15.37 11.99 1.73
CA ASP A 383 -14.31 12.21 2.73
C ASP A 383 -12.94 11.69 2.25
N ALA A 384 -12.93 10.69 1.35
CA ALA A 384 -11.71 10.12 0.79
C ALA A 384 -11.06 11.02 -0.28
N LEU A 385 -11.78 12.00 -0.84
CA LEU A 385 -11.32 12.86 -1.93
C LEU A 385 -10.26 13.82 -1.40
N ALA A 386 -9.00 13.59 -1.78
CA ALA A 386 -7.85 14.37 -1.35
C ALA A 386 -7.29 15.26 -2.46
N THR A 387 -7.51 14.91 -3.72
CA THR A 387 -6.94 15.62 -4.87
C THR A 387 -8.01 16.00 -5.90
N ILE A 388 -8.08 17.29 -6.23
CA ILE A 388 -8.83 17.78 -7.40
C ILE A 388 -7.86 18.47 -8.33
N GLN A 389 -7.84 18.03 -9.59
CA GLN A 389 -7.09 18.65 -10.66
C GLN A 389 -8.04 19.05 -11.80
N ILE A 390 -8.03 20.33 -12.13
CA ILE A 390 -8.69 20.87 -13.31
C ILE A 390 -7.67 21.69 -14.11
N GLU A 391 -7.41 21.26 -15.34
CA GLU A 391 -6.41 21.86 -16.21
C GLU A 391 -7.00 22.25 -17.57
N VAL A 392 -6.68 23.44 -18.06
CA VAL A 392 -7.07 23.93 -19.40
C VAL A 392 -8.58 23.80 -19.61
N CYS A 393 -9.33 24.46 -18.72
CA CYS A 393 -10.79 24.50 -18.72
C CYS A 393 -11.24 25.94 -18.48
N PRO A 394 -12.05 26.58 -19.35
CA PRO A 394 -12.37 28.02 -19.24
C PRO A 394 -13.39 28.33 -18.13
N LEU A 395 -13.07 28.02 -16.87
CA LEU A 395 -13.95 28.18 -15.71
C LEU A 395 -14.22 29.65 -15.36
N GLY A 396 -13.21 30.51 -15.45
CA GLY A 396 -13.31 31.91 -15.05
C GLY A 396 -13.36 32.08 -13.53
N GLN A 397 -14.56 32.15 -12.94
CA GLN A 397 -14.75 32.32 -11.49
C GLN A 397 -15.20 31.02 -10.82
N ILE A 398 -14.67 30.76 -9.63
CA ILE A 398 -15.07 29.63 -8.79
C ILE A 398 -16.01 30.14 -7.68
N PRO A 399 -17.23 29.58 -7.54
CA PRO A 399 -18.15 29.98 -6.48
C PRO A 399 -17.55 29.74 -5.09
N GLU A 400 -17.67 30.72 -4.18
CA GLU A 400 -17.09 30.59 -2.84
C GLU A 400 -17.70 29.44 -2.01
N SER A 401 -18.97 29.10 -2.26
CA SER A 401 -19.68 28.01 -1.58
C SER A 401 -19.06 26.61 -1.82
N VAL A 402 -18.22 26.47 -2.85
CA VAL A 402 -17.53 25.20 -3.13
C VAL A 402 -16.48 24.88 -2.07
N PHE A 403 -15.83 25.91 -1.51
CA PHE A 403 -14.73 25.72 -0.57
C PHE A 403 -15.18 25.22 0.81
N GLU A 404 -16.46 25.41 1.16
CA GLU A 404 -17.04 24.81 2.37
C GLU A 404 -17.04 23.28 2.27
N HIS A 405 -17.37 22.75 1.09
CA HIS A 405 -17.40 21.31 0.82
C HIS A 405 -16.01 20.72 0.61
N TRP A 406 -15.01 21.55 0.30
CA TRP A 406 -13.64 21.14 -0.04
C TRP A 406 -12.67 21.29 1.15
N SER A 407 -13.19 21.47 2.37
CA SER A 407 -12.39 21.77 3.56
C SER A 407 -11.35 20.68 3.91
N HIS A 408 -11.59 19.43 3.51
CA HIS A 408 -10.69 18.29 3.74
C HIS A 408 -9.71 17.99 2.58
N ILE A 409 -9.75 18.73 1.48
CA ILE A 409 -8.88 18.48 0.31
C ILE A 409 -7.43 18.87 0.62
N ASP A 410 -6.50 17.94 0.37
CA ASP A 410 -5.06 18.15 0.57
C ASP A 410 -4.40 18.88 -0.61
N LYS A 411 -4.84 18.58 -1.83
CA LYS A 411 -4.22 19.02 -3.07
C LYS A 411 -5.24 19.58 -4.06
N LEU A 412 -5.12 20.87 -4.37
CA LEU A 412 -5.97 21.54 -5.36
C LEU A 412 -5.13 22.09 -6.50
N GLU A 413 -5.40 21.63 -7.72
CA GLU A 413 -4.76 22.11 -8.94
C GLU A 413 -5.79 22.74 -9.88
N LEU A 414 -5.63 24.02 -10.17
CA LEU A 414 -6.48 24.83 -11.06
C LEU A 414 -5.57 25.53 -12.05
N ILE A 415 -5.14 24.79 -13.08
CA ILE A 415 -4.09 25.22 -14.00
C ILE A 415 -4.71 25.73 -15.29
N ASN A 416 -4.41 26.97 -15.68
CA ASN A 416 -4.96 27.57 -16.90
C ASN A 416 -6.49 27.44 -16.98
N VAL A 417 -7.16 27.90 -15.92
CA VAL A 417 -8.63 27.90 -15.85
C VAL A 417 -9.23 29.30 -15.92
N SER A 418 -8.43 30.26 -16.39
CA SER A 418 -8.79 31.67 -16.56
C SER A 418 -9.13 32.41 -15.25
N LEU A 419 -8.56 32.00 -14.11
CA LEU A 419 -8.72 32.71 -12.84
C LEU A 419 -8.12 34.12 -12.92
N THR A 420 -8.88 35.13 -12.54
CA THR A 420 -8.41 36.53 -12.44
C THR A 420 -7.97 36.90 -11.02
N SER A 421 -8.46 36.17 -10.02
CA SER A 421 -8.14 36.37 -8.60
C SER A 421 -8.09 35.03 -7.90
N VAL A 422 -7.29 34.94 -6.83
CA VAL A 422 -7.25 33.76 -5.98
C VAL A 422 -8.53 33.74 -5.13
N PRO A 423 -9.32 32.65 -5.14
CA PRO A 423 -10.56 32.56 -4.35
C PRO A 423 -10.27 32.68 -2.85
N SER A 424 -11.03 33.52 -2.14
CA SER A 424 -10.83 33.75 -0.71
C SER A 424 -11.12 32.50 0.14
N GLY A 425 -12.03 31.65 -0.33
CA GLY A 425 -12.39 30.38 0.30
C GLY A 425 -11.25 29.36 0.37
N LEU A 426 -10.12 29.55 -0.32
CA LEU A 426 -8.93 28.73 -0.09
C LEU A 426 -8.42 28.82 1.35
N LEU A 427 -8.68 29.93 2.05
CA LEU A 427 -8.34 30.09 3.46
C LEU A 427 -9.20 29.22 4.40
N SER A 428 -10.36 28.74 3.95
CA SER A 428 -11.22 27.85 4.75
C SER A 428 -10.89 26.37 4.57
N MET A 429 -9.91 26.04 3.72
CA MET A 429 -9.46 24.66 3.50
C MET A 429 -8.35 24.29 4.48
N GLU A 430 -8.74 23.87 5.69
CA GLU A 430 -7.81 23.63 6.80
C GLU A 430 -6.75 22.55 6.52
N ASN A 431 -7.05 21.59 5.63
CA ASN A 431 -6.13 20.50 5.28
C ASN A 431 -5.31 20.76 4.02
N LEU A 432 -5.50 21.89 3.33
CA LEU A 432 -4.81 22.16 2.07
C LEU A 432 -3.29 22.24 2.30
N GLN A 433 -2.53 21.44 1.56
CA GLN A 433 -1.06 21.43 1.62
C GLN A 433 -0.45 21.99 0.34
N TYR A 434 -1.12 21.80 -0.80
CA TYR A 434 -0.62 22.23 -2.10
C TYR A 434 -1.71 22.84 -2.97
N ALA A 435 -1.46 24.06 -3.42
CA ALA A 435 -2.33 24.82 -4.33
C ALA A 435 -1.57 25.17 -5.62
N ASN A 436 -1.96 24.56 -6.74
CA ASN A 436 -1.38 24.86 -8.05
C ASN A 436 -2.30 25.78 -8.85
N LEU A 437 -1.92 27.04 -9.01
CA LEU A 437 -2.69 28.08 -9.71
C LEU A 437 -1.93 28.62 -10.93
N ARG A 438 -1.08 27.79 -11.53
CA ARG A 438 -0.22 28.17 -12.66
C ARG A 438 -1.01 28.59 -13.90
N VAL A 439 -0.38 29.46 -14.70
CA VAL A 439 -0.84 29.88 -16.03
C VAL A 439 -2.28 30.41 -16.01
N ASN A 440 -2.64 31.16 -14.97
CA ASN A 440 -3.91 31.88 -14.88
C ASN A 440 -3.69 33.38 -15.23
N HIS A 441 -4.66 34.22 -14.88
CA HIS A 441 -4.63 35.67 -15.07
C HIS A 441 -4.49 36.41 -13.75
N LEU A 442 -3.77 35.83 -12.78
CA LEU A 442 -3.54 36.44 -11.48
C LEU A 442 -2.51 37.58 -11.59
N ASP A 443 -2.87 38.75 -11.06
CA ASP A 443 -2.02 39.94 -11.05
C ASP A 443 -1.42 40.25 -9.67
N GLN A 444 -1.76 39.47 -8.63
CA GLN A 444 -1.32 39.68 -7.26
C GLN A 444 -0.98 38.35 -6.57
N ILE A 445 -0.09 38.41 -5.57
CA ILE A 445 0.23 37.27 -4.71
C ILE A 445 -0.69 37.31 -3.47
N PRO A 446 -1.45 36.24 -3.16
CA PRO A 446 -2.31 36.16 -1.99
C PRO A 446 -1.50 35.86 -0.71
N TRP A 447 -0.79 36.85 -0.17
CA TRP A 447 0.11 36.65 0.97
C TRP A 447 -0.57 36.05 2.22
N SER A 448 -1.87 36.30 2.42
CA SER A 448 -2.64 35.69 3.51
C SER A 448 -2.69 34.16 3.43
N LEU A 449 -2.77 33.61 2.22
CA LEU A 449 -2.82 32.16 1.98
C LEU A 449 -1.42 31.52 1.99
N ALA A 450 -0.38 32.31 1.72
CA ALA A 450 1.01 31.84 1.80
C ALA A 450 1.50 31.60 3.24
N GLN A 451 0.80 32.14 4.25
CA GLN A 451 1.17 32.06 5.66
C GLN A 451 0.60 30.83 6.39
N SER A 452 -0.23 30.03 5.76
CA SER A 452 -0.95 28.90 6.36
C SER A 452 -0.30 27.53 6.12
N ASP A 453 1.04 27.45 6.04
CA ASP A 453 1.81 26.23 5.71
C ASP A 453 1.48 25.59 4.33
N VAL A 454 0.67 26.26 3.50
CA VAL A 454 0.33 25.84 2.13
C VAL A 454 1.49 26.15 1.19
N THR A 455 1.89 25.17 0.37
CA THR A 455 2.77 25.40 -0.78
C THR A 455 1.93 25.84 -1.98
N MET A 456 2.24 27.00 -2.55
CA MET A 456 1.48 27.59 -3.64
C MET A 456 2.34 27.83 -4.87
N ASP A 457 1.86 27.35 -6.01
CA ASP A 457 2.48 27.57 -7.31
C ASP A 457 1.66 28.55 -8.16
N LEU A 458 2.21 29.75 -8.35
CA LEU A 458 1.66 30.85 -9.13
C LEU A 458 2.43 31.07 -10.44
N SER A 459 3.24 30.11 -10.86
CA SER A 459 4.10 30.24 -12.04
C SER A 459 3.31 30.56 -13.32
N GLY A 460 3.87 31.42 -14.18
CA GLY A 460 3.26 31.79 -15.45
C GLY A 460 2.03 32.72 -15.37
N ASN A 461 1.77 33.34 -14.21
CA ASN A 461 0.75 34.39 -14.05
C ASN A 461 1.29 35.79 -14.38
N PRO A 462 0.43 36.75 -14.81
CA PRO A 462 0.82 38.13 -15.11
C PRO A 462 1.08 39.02 -13.86
N ILE A 463 1.78 38.48 -12.85
CA ILE A 463 2.13 39.20 -11.62
C ILE A 463 3.18 40.28 -11.92
N PRO A 464 2.92 41.57 -11.59
CA PRO A 464 3.84 42.68 -11.86
C PRO A 464 5.18 42.57 -11.13
N ALA A 465 6.22 43.18 -11.72
CA ALA A 465 7.56 43.28 -11.14
C ALA A 465 7.62 44.10 -9.85
N THR A 466 6.67 45.01 -9.68
CA THR A 466 6.60 45.97 -8.56
C THR A 466 5.77 45.47 -7.38
N THR A 467 5.25 44.23 -7.45
CA THR A 467 4.52 43.62 -6.35
C THR A 467 5.44 43.60 -5.13
N GLU A 468 5.05 44.28 -4.05
CA GLU A 468 5.79 44.22 -2.80
C GLU A 468 5.82 42.78 -2.32
N VAL A 469 7.03 42.22 -2.27
CA VAL A 469 7.28 40.93 -1.64
C VAL A 469 7.10 41.17 -0.13
N MET A 470 6.00 40.66 0.43
CA MET A 470 5.75 40.78 1.87
C MET A 470 6.77 39.95 2.67
N ASP A 471 7.17 38.78 2.15
CA ASP A 471 8.12 37.90 2.81
C ASP A 471 9.02 37.18 1.79
N ALA A 472 10.30 37.53 1.77
CA ALA A 472 11.29 36.90 0.90
C ALA A 472 11.64 35.47 1.33
N SER A 473 11.37 35.11 2.60
CA SER A 473 11.65 33.77 3.12
C SER A 473 10.73 32.71 2.49
N LEU A 474 9.45 33.04 2.25
CA LEU A 474 8.47 32.16 1.61
C LEU A 474 8.83 31.84 0.14
N LEU A 475 9.49 32.78 -0.54
CA LEU A 475 10.03 32.56 -1.89
C LEU A 475 11.30 31.71 -1.85
N ALA A 476 12.19 31.98 -0.88
CA ALA A 476 13.44 31.24 -0.72
C ALA A 476 13.20 29.77 -0.31
N SER A 477 12.18 29.49 0.50
CA SER A 477 11.75 28.15 0.89
C SER A 477 10.97 27.41 -0.20
N ARG A 478 10.69 28.05 -1.34
CA ARG A 478 9.78 27.57 -2.40
C ARG A 478 8.36 27.25 -1.91
N GLN A 479 7.93 27.85 -0.80
CA GLN A 479 6.55 27.77 -0.35
C GLN A 479 5.64 28.60 -1.26
N VAL A 480 6.11 29.74 -1.76
CA VAL A 480 5.47 30.49 -2.84
C VAL A 480 6.36 30.42 -4.08
N ILE A 481 5.85 29.81 -5.14
CA ILE A 481 6.57 29.64 -6.41
C ILE A 481 5.96 30.59 -7.44
N VAL A 482 6.79 31.44 -8.04
CA VAL A 482 6.38 32.48 -9.00
C VAL A 482 7.23 32.41 -10.27
N ASP A 483 7.66 31.20 -10.65
CA ASP A 483 8.57 30.98 -11.77
C ASP A 483 7.90 31.43 -13.09
N GLY A 484 8.66 32.10 -13.98
CA GLY A 484 8.11 32.62 -15.23
C GLY A 484 7.12 33.78 -15.10
N THR A 485 6.94 34.34 -13.90
CA THR A 485 6.25 35.63 -13.71
C THR A 485 7.24 36.79 -13.87
N ARG A 486 6.76 38.02 -14.02
CA ARG A 486 7.63 39.22 -14.12
C ARG A 486 8.07 39.73 -12.74
N CYS A 487 7.73 39.05 -11.65
CA CYS A 487 8.02 39.48 -10.29
C CYS A 487 9.55 39.54 -10.05
N VAL A 488 10.08 40.71 -9.70
CA VAL A 488 11.51 40.87 -9.37
C VAL A 488 11.65 40.83 -7.86
N ILE A 489 12.30 39.79 -7.34
CA ILE A 489 12.64 39.71 -5.91
C ILE A 489 13.67 40.80 -5.62
N ARG A 490 13.24 41.91 -5.03
CA ARG A 490 14.16 42.88 -4.44
C ARG A 490 14.32 42.54 -2.96
N PRO A 491 15.46 41.99 -2.52
CA PRO A 491 15.74 41.90 -1.10
C PRO A 491 15.74 43.33 -0.52
N LYS A 492 15.01 43.54 0.58
CA LYS A 492 15.10 44.77 1.37
C LYS A 492 16.42 44.81 2.13
#